data_AF-A0A397TLU8-F1
#
_entry.id   AF-A0A397TLU8-F1
#
_cell.length_a   1.000
_cell.length_b   1.000
_cell.length_c   1.000
_cell.angle_alpha   90.00
_cell.angle_beta   90.00
_cell.angle_gamma   90.00
#
_symmetry.space_group_name_H-M   'P 1'
#
loop_
_entity.id
_entity.type
_entity.pdbx_description
1 polymer ?
#
loop_
_entity_poly.entity_id
_entity_poly.type
_entity_poly.pdbx_seq_one_letter_code
_entity_poly.pdbx_strand_id
1 'polypeptide(L)'
;MFILILAGCLVIIVGILYISANKRDEEARNIAIPQFALILSDFSLDLIFIVTHSKDIPFLFIPSLIFSIFPSTFNFFWSVYIIIIETMQNENFLHWFQLNNAVASTFTVLASTEVEVLSLLNSRAGGFKVLQAPWSSWADRMIFMGSAVGFVIEDVPQFIIQVIYKLNTASYSIIPFLTLLTSSLVILHAIVGKLYLGIVHWRRAKHRYKPSIEPKEHHDEISHDDNFKVNVLLKGDDKGMRAQVVESDVRSISGEFGYIGVQESEEEVEVKKEHGEHDECVDIT
;
A
#
# COMPACT_ATOMS: atom_id res chain seq x y z
N MET A 1 30.85 -14.39 19.21
CA MET A 1 29.97 -14.86 20.30
C MET A 1 29.04 -13.77 20.81
N PHE A 2 29.54 -12.61 21.27
CA PHE A 2 28.68 -11.51 21.76
C PHE A 2 27.61 -11.03 20.75
N ILE A 3 27.96 -10.90 19.47
CA ILE A 3 27.01 -10.50 18.42
C ILE A 3 25.82 -11.46 18.32
N LEU A 4 26.05 -12.76 18.46
CA LEU A 4 24.98 -13.78 18.43
C LEU A 4 24.07 -13.69 19.66
N ILE A 5 24.64 -13.39 20.82
CA ILE A 5 23.87 -13.18 22.05
C ILE A 5 22.97 -11.94 21.89
N LEU A 6 23.52 -10.84 21.36
CA LEU A 6 22.75 -9.62 21.10
C LEU A 6 21.63 -9.86 20.07
N ALA A 7 21.91 -10.55 18.97
CA ALA A 7 20.91 -10.92 17.97
C ALA A 7 19.81 -11.81 18.58
N GLY A 8 20.18 -12.81 19.40
CA GLY A 8 19.23 -13.66 20.10
C GLY A 8 18.35 -12.87 21.09
N CYS A 9 18.93 -11.96 21.87
CA CYS A 9 18.18 -11.07 22.76
C CYS A 9 17.19 -10.19 22.00
N LEU A 10 17.60 -9.64 20.85
CA LEU A 10 16.72 -8.83 20.00
C LEU A 10 15.50 -9.64 19.54
N VAL A 11 15.70 -10.86 19.06
CA VAL A 11 14.60 -11.76 18.64
C VAL A 11 13.65 -12.05 19.79
N ILE A 12 14.17 -12.32 20.99
CA ILE A 12 13.34 -12.56 22.19
C ILE A 12 12.53 -11.31 22.55
N ILE A 13 13.16 -10.13 22.56
CA ILE A 13 12.48 -8.85 22.86
C ILE A 13 11.35 -8.61 21.86
N VAL A 14 11.62 -8.75 20.57
CA VAL A 14 10.61 -8.59 19.51
C VAL A 14 9.47 -9.59 19.68
N GLY A 15 9.76 -10.85 20.02
CA GLY A 15 8.75 -11.86 20.31
C GLY A 15 7.86 -11.49 21.49
N ILE A 16 8.43 -10.98 22.58
CA ILE A 16 7.68 -10.48 23.75
C ILE A 16 6.80 -9.29 23.36
N LEU A 17 7.32 -8.34 22.58
CA LEU A 17 6.56 -7.18 22.09
C LEU A 17 5.39 -7.61 21.21
N TYR A 18 5.61 -8.55 20.29
CA TYR A 18 4.57 -9.11 19.43
C TYR A 18 3.44 -9.76 20.26
N ILE A 19 3.80 -10.65 21.19
CA ILE A 19 2.82 -11.31 22.07
C ILE A 19 2.05 -10.27 22.91
N SER A 20 2.75 -9.26 23.44
CA SER A 20 2.14 -8.20 24.25
C SER A 20 1.18 -7.34 23.43
N ALA A 21 1.52 -7.04 22.18
CA ALA A 21 0.67 -6.30 21.26
C ALA A 21 -0.58 -7.10 20.88
N ASN A 22 -0.43 -8.39 20.57
CA ASN A 22 -1.56 -9.28 20.28
C ASN A 22 -2.53 -9.37 21.46
N LYS A 23 -2.03 -9.46 22.70
CA LYS A 23 -2.90 -9.45 23.89
C LYS A 23 -3.67 -8.14 24.11
N ARG A 24 -3.19 -7.03 23.55
CA ARG A 24 -3.81 -5.70 23.72
C ARG A 24 -4.87 -5.44 22.66
N ASP A 25 -4.60 -5.82 21.42
CA ASP A 25 -5.50 -5.59 20.29
C ASP A 25 -5.27 -6.69 19.23
N GLU A 26 -6.12 -7.71 19.23
CA GLU A 26 -6.00 -8.86 18.31
C GLU A 26 -6.40 -8.52 16.87
N GLU A 27 -7.18 -7.45 16.67
CA GLU A 27 -7.65 -6.95 15.36
C GLU A 27 -6.65 -5.99 14.69
N ALA A 28 -5.59 -5.62 15.41
CA ALA A 28 -4.47 -4.84 14.88
C ALA A 28 -3.52 -5.71 14.05
N ARG A 29 -2.82 -5.08 13.09
CA ARG A 29 -1.79 -5.75 12.28
C ARG A 29 -0.48 -5.84 13.07
N ASN A 30 -0.48 -6.57 14.18
CA ASN A 30 0.67 -6.65 15.09
C ASN A 30 1.90 -7.33 14.48
N ILE A 31 1.75 -8.06 13.36
CA ILE A 31 2.87 -8.56 12.56
C ILE A 31 3.78 -7.42 12.04
N ALA A 32 3.28 -6.18 12.01
CA ALA A 32 4.07 -4.99 11.72
C ALA A 32 5.26 -4.80 12.67
N ILE A 33 5.18 -5.28 13.92
CA ILE A 33 6.27 -5.17 14.91
C ILE A 33 7.49 -5.99 14.50
N PRO A 34 7.39 -7.33 14.33
CA PRO A 34 8.52 -8.12 13.87
C PRO A 34 8.95 -7.76 12.44
N GLN A 35 8.02 -7.35 11.57
CA GLN A 35 8.36 -6.86 10.23
C GLN A 35 9.30 -5.65 10.29
N PHE A 36 8.97 -4.63 11.09
CA PHE A 36 9.81 -3.45 11.23
C PHE A 36 11.16 -3.74 11.87
N ALA A 37 11.19 -4.62 12.86
CA ALA A 37 12.46 -5.09 13.43
C ALA A 37 13.34 -5.79 12.38
N LEU A 38 12.73 -6.58 11.48
CA LEU A 38 13.45 -7.25 10.40
C LEU A 38 14.02 -6.24 9.39
N ILE A 39 13.22 -5.28 8.92
CA ILE A 39 13.67 -4.22 7.99
C ILE A 39 14.87 -3.45 8.56
N LEU A 40 14.78 -3.00 9.82
CA LEU A 40 15.88 -2.27 10.44
C LEU A 40 17.13 -3.13 10.65
N SER A 41 16.94 -4.41 10.97
CA SER A 41 18.05 -5.33 11.18
C SER A 41 18.79 -5.61 9.88
N ASP A 42 18.06 -5.81 8.78
CA ASP A 42 18.63 -6.05 7.46
C ASP A 42 19.49 -4.87 7.01
N PHE A 43 18.90 -3.67 6.97
CA PHE A 43 19.62 -2.43 6.66
C PHE A 43 20.87 -2.23 7.54
N SER A 44 20.76 -2.50 8.84
CA SER A 44 21.90 -2.38 9.77
C SER A 44 23.01 -3.38 9.43
N LEU A 45 22.66 -4.62 9.10
CA LEU A 45 23.61 -5.67 8.77
C LEU A 45 24.29 -5.42 7.41
N ASP A 46 23.58 -4.88 6.43
CA ASP A 46 24.16 -4.48 5.15
C ASP A 46 25.14 -3.31 5.31
N LEU A 47 24.79 -2.29 6.11
CA LEU A 47 25.73 -1.22 6.45
C LEU A 47 26.97 -1.74 7.17
N ILE A 48 26.79 -2.61 8.18
CA ILE A 48 27.92 -3.20 8.90
C ILE A 48 28.78 -4.01 7.94
N PHE A 49 28.19 -4.81 7.06
CA PHE A 49 28.90 -5.58 6.03
C PHE A 49 29.73 -4.66 5.11
N ILE A 50 29.14 -3.57 4.61
CA ILE A 50 29.82 -2.60 3.75
C ILE A 50 31.03 -2.01 4.48
N VAL A 51 30.86 -1.57 5.73
CA VAL A 51 31.93 -0.90 6.48
C VAL A 51 33.06 -1.87 6.86
N THR A 52 32.72 -3.13 7.16
CA THR A 52 33.67 -4.06 7.82
C THR A 52 34.23 -5.17 6.92
N HIS A 53 33.48 -5.63 5.91
CA HIS A 53 33.83 -6.83 5.12
C HIS A 53 33.85 -6.60 3.61
N SER A 54 33.14 -5.60 3.08
CA SER A 54 33.06 -5.43 1.62
C SER A 54 34.40 -5.09 0.93
N LYS A 55 35.43 -4.72 1.70
CA LYS A 55 36.80 -4.49 1.21
C LYS A 55 37.66 -5.75 1.15
N ASP A 56 37.23 -6.84 1.77
CA ASP A 56 37.94 -8.14 1.71
C ASP A 56 38.01 -8.63 0.26
N ILE A 57 37.00 -8.28 -0.54
CA ILE A 57 36.93 -8.53 -1.97
C ILE A 57 36.83 -7.18 -2.69
N PRO A 58 37.94 -6.62 -3.20
CA PRO A 58 38.00 -5.24 -3.67
C PRO A 58 36.95 -4.85 -4.73
N PHE A 59 36.55 -5.78 -5.60
CA PHE A 59 35.56 -5.51 -6.64
C PHE A 59 34.10 -5.44 -6.12
N LEU A 60 33.82 -5.94 -4.89
CA LEU A 60 32.48 -5.90 -4.30
C LEU A 60 32.19 -4.59 -3.57
N PHE A 61 33.21 -3.86 -3.14
CA PHE A 61 33.05 -2.61 -2.38
C PHE A 61 32.17 -1.58 -3.10
N ILE A 62 32.51 -1.27 -4.36
CA ILE A 62 31.80 -0.25 -5.15
C ILE A 62 30.34 -0.67 -5.43
N PRO A 63 30.06 -1.88 -5.94
CA PRO A 63 28.68 -2.35 -6.11
C PRO A 63 27.87 -2.31 -4.81
N SER A 64 28.45 -2.75 -3.68
CA SER A 64 27.74 -2.76 -2.39
C SER A 64 27.34 -1.35 -1.95
N LEU A 65 28.21 -0.36 -2.15
CA LEU A 65 27.89 1.03 -1.86
C LEU A 65 26.80 1.59 -2.76
N ILE A 66 26.87 1.32 -4.07
CA ILE A 66 25.89 1.82 -5.04
C ILE A 66 24.50 1.24 -4.73
N PHE A 67 24.42 -0.08 -4.55
CA PHE A 67 23.17 -0.78 -4.25
C PHE A 67 22.67 -0.59 -2.80
N SER A 68 23.36 0.19 -1.98
CA SER A 68 22.87 0.64 -0.68
C SER A 68 22.45 2.12 -0.75
N ILE A 69 23.32 3.01 -1.22
CA ILE A 69 23.07 4.46 -1.20
C ILE A 69 21.95 4.86 -2.18
N PHE A 70 21.98 4.32 -3.41
CA PHE A 70 21.00 4.70 -4.43
C PHE A 70 19.58 4.31 -4.04
N PRO A 71 19.30 3.06 -3.64
CA PRO A 71 17.97 2.68 -3.16
C PRO A 71 17.52 3.44 -1.92
N SER A 72 18.38 3.63 -0.91
CA SER A 72 17.98 4.39 0.29
C SER A 72 17.59 5.83 -0.04
N THR A 73 18.27 6.45 -0.99
CA THR A 73 17.95 7.79 -1.48
C THR A 73 16.60 7.80 -2.21
N PHE A 74 16.36 6.83 -3.09
CA PHE A 74 15.08 6.67 -3.77
C PHE A 74 13.94 6.49 -2.76
N ASN A 75 14.10 5.58 -1.79
CA ASN A 75 13.12 5.28 -0.75
C ASN A 75 12.78 6.53 0.08
N PHE A 76 13.79 7.32 0.46
CA PHE A 76 13.58 8.58 1.17
C PHE A 76 12.73 9.57 0.37
N PHE A 77 13.09 9.88 -0.88
CA PHE A 77 12.33 10.82 -1.69
C PHE A 77 10.91 10.33 -1.98
N TRP A 78 10.75 9.03 -2.23
CA TRP A 78 9.44 8.43 -2.45
C TRP A 78 8.55 8.53 -1.21
N SER A 79 9.11 8.30 -0.02
CA SER A 79 8.38 8.43 1.24
C SER A 79 7.93 9.87 1.51
N VAL A 80 8.80 10.85 1.29
CA VAL A 80 8.50 12.28 1.42
C VAL A 80 7.40 12.67 0.43
N TYR A 81 7.50 12.20 -0.81
CA TYR A 81 6.48 12.45 -1.83
C TYR A 81 5.11 11.92 -1.42
N ILE A 82 5.02 10.67 -0.93
CA ILE A 82 3.76 10.08 -0.45
C ILE A 82 3.15 10.91 0.67
N ILE A 83 3.96 11.27 1.69
CA ILE A 83 3.49 12.04 2.85
C ILE A 83 2.95 13.40 2.42
N ILE A 84 3.65 14.11 1.53
CA ILE A 84 3.22 15.44 1.05
C ILE A 84 1.90 15.33 0.30
N ILE A 85 1.79 14.42 -0.67
CA ILE A 85 0.56 14.28 -1.46
C ILE A 85 -0.61 13.85 -0.58
N GLU A 86 -0.40 12.91 0.32
CA GLU A 86 -1.44 12.45 1.24
C GLU A 86 -1.91 13.59 2.17
N THR A 87 -0.97 14.40 2.68
CA THR A 87 -1.29 15.57 3.51
C THR A 87 -2.08 16.62 2.75
N MET A 88 -1.86 16.76 1.44
CA MET A 88 -2.57 17.76 0.60
C MET A 88 -3.95 17.29 0.14
N GLN A 89 -4.16 15.98 -0.03
CA GLN A 89 -5.35 15.44 -0.69
C GLN A 89 -6.33 14.75 0.26
N ASN A 90 -5.90 14.40 1.48
CA ASN A 90 -6.72 13.69 2.45
C ASN A 90 -6.82 14.47 3.76
N GLU A 91 -7.96 15.13 3.99
CA GLU A 91 -8.21 15.94 5.19
C GLU A 91 -8.11 15.13 6.49
N ASN A 92 -8.55 13.86 6.49
CA ASN A 92 -8.42 12.99 7.65
C ASN A 92 -6.95 12.71 7.99
N PHE A 93 -6.14 12.49 6.95
CA PHE A 93 -4.71 12.28 7.13
C PHE A 93 -4.03 13.56 7.60
N LEU A 94 -4.37 14.72 7.04
CA LEU A 94 -3.86 16.01 7.49
C LEU A 94 -4.14 16.25 8.99
N HIS A 95 -5.38 16.02 9.43
CA HIS A 95 -5.75 16.17 10.83
C HIS A 95 -4.97 15.19 11.73
N TRP A 96 -4.83 13.93 11.32
CA TRP A 96 -4.00 12.95 12.03
C TRP A 96 -2.52 13.36 12.05
N PHE A 97 -1.99 13.88 10.94
CA PHE A 97 -0.60 14.30 10.80
C PHE A 97 -0.27 15.49 11.72
N GLN A 98 -1.17 16.47 11.84
CA GLN A 98 -0.98 17.61 12.75
C GLN A 98 -0.88 17.17 14.21
N LEU A 99 -1.62 16.14 14.62
CA LEU A 99 -1.58 15.57 15.96
C LEU A 99 -0.37 14.66 16.20
N ASN A 100 0.18 14.06 15.14
CA ASN A 100 1.21 13.01 15.22
C ASN A 100 2.47 13.36 14.40
N ASN A 101 2.75 14.64 14.19
CA ASN A 101 3.77 15.12 13.24
C ASN A 101 5.15 14.50 13.49
N ALA A 102 5.59 14.41 14.74
CA ALA A 102 6.87 13.83 15.11
C ALA A 102 6.96 12.34 14.74
N VAL A 103 5.86 11.59 14.93
CA VAL A 103 5.77 10.18 14.54
C VAL A 103 5.81 10.07 13.01
N ALA A 104 4.97 10.83 12.31
CA ALA A 104 4.94 10.83 10.84
C ALA A 104 6.32 11.17 10.23
N SER A 105 6.98 12.22 10.71
CA SER A 105 8.32 12.61 10.26
C SER A 105 9.37 11.54 10.58
N THR A 106 9.31 10.91 11.76
CA THR A 106 10.24 9.83 12.13
C THR A 106 10.09 8.64 11.18
N PHE A 107 8.85 8.21 10.92
CA PHE A 107 8.59 7.12 9.98
C PHE A 107 8.94 7.48 8.53
N THR A 108 8.83 8.75 8.15
CA THR A 108 9.28 9.23 6.83
C THR A 108 10.80 9.10 6.68
N VAL A 109 11.57 9.51 7.70
CA VAL A 109 13.03 9.35 7.69
C VAL A 109 13.42 7.87 7.73
N LEU A 110 12.76 7.07 8.57
CA LEU A 110 13.01 5.63 8.66
C LEU A 110 12.66 4.90 7.37
N ALA A 111 11.68 5.39 6.60
CA ALA A 111 11.34 4.86 5.30
C ALA A 111 12.46 5.07 4.25
N SER A 112 13.54 5.79 4.57
CA SER A 112 14.77 5.72 3.77
C SER A 112 15.41 4.33 3.75
N THR A 113 15.17 3.50 4.77
CA THR A 113 15.58 2.08 4.76
C THR A 113 14.76 1.33 3.72
N GLU A 114 13.45 1.32 3.90
CA GLU A 114 12.50 0.68 2.99
C GLU A 114 11.17 1.43 3.04
N VAL A 115 10.57 1.72 1.88
CA VAL A 115 9.31 2.49 1.80
C VAL A 115 8.18 1.80 2.57
N GLU A 116 8.19 0.46 2.64
CA GLU A 116 7.21 -0.33 3.38
C GLU A 116 7.09 0.07 4.86
N VAL A 117 8.12 0.71 5.44
CA VAL A 117 8.07 1.26 6.81
C VAL A 117 6.90 2.23 7.00
N LEU A 118 6.49 2.99 5.98
CA LEU A 118 5.32 3.86 6.08
C LEU A 118 4.01 3.10 6.34
N SER A 119 3.91 1.85 5.90
CA SER A 119 2.72 1.03 6.12
C SER A 119 2.47 0.78 7.62
N LEU A 120 3.49 0.90 8.47
CA LEU A 120 3.37 0.76 9.92
C LEU A 120 2.50 1.84 10.54
N LEU A 121 2.46 3.04 9.94
CA LEU A 121 1.66 4.15 10.43
C LEU A 121 0.16 3.83 10.42
N ASN A 122 -0.29 2.82 9.68
CA ASN A 122 -1.68 2.33 9.67
C ASN A 122 -1.80 0.86 10.15
N SER A 123 -0.81 0.37 10.93
CA SER A 123 -0.83 -1.00 11.45
C SER A 123 -1.72 -1.18 12.68
N ARG A 124 -1.99 -0.09 13.40
CA ARG A 124 -2.63 -0.06 14.71
C ARG A 124 -1.91 -0.93 15.75
N ALA A 125 -0.62 -1.24 15.53
CA ALA A 125 0.11 -2.20 16.33
C ALA A 125 0.01 -1.87 17.83
N GLY A 126 -0.37 -2.86 18.64
CA GLY A 126 -0.59 -2.70 20.08
C GLY A 126 -1.72 -1.76 20.49
N GLY A 127 -2.64 -1.42 19.57
CA GLY A 127 -3.78 -0.52 19.79
C GLY A 127 -3.40 0.96 19.84
N PHE A 128 -2.18 1.33 19.43
CA PHE A 128 -1.73 2.72 19.53
C PHE A 128 -2.36 3.62 18.46
N LYS A 129 -3.01 4.71 18.90
CA LYS A 129 -3.63 5.73 18.02
C LYS A 129 -2.62 6.42 17.10
N VAL A 130 -1.37 6.54 17.54
CA VAL A 130 -0.28 7.11 16.73
C VAL A 130 0.12 6.21 15.56
N LEU A 131 -0.39 4.97 15.49
CA LEU A 131 -0.21 4.02 14.39
C LEU A 131 -1.54 3.73 13.67
N GLN A 132 -2.49 4.67 13.72
CA GLN A 132 -3.80 4.62 13.06
C GLN A 132 -3.92 5.74 12.01
N ALA A 133 -2.89 5.94 11.20
CA ALA A 133 -2.89 6.91 10.12
C ALA A 133 -3.94 6.53 9.06
N PRO A 134 -4.85 7.43 8.69
CA PRO A 134 -5.93 7.13 7.76
C PRO A 134 -5.44 7.25 6.31
N TRP A 135 -4.60 6.30 5.87
CA TRP A 135 -4.10 6.25 4.50
C TRP A 135 -5.24 6.12 3.48
N SER A 136 -5.13 6.86 2.39
CA SER A 136 -5.94 6.68 1.19
C SER A 136 -5.52 5.40 0.45
N SER A 137 -6.44 4.87 -0.37
CA SER A 137 -6.12 3.73 -1.26
C SER A 137 -5.01 4.05 -2.26
N TRP A 138 -4.82 5.34 -2.58
CA TRP A 138 -3.70 5.80 -3.41
C TRP A 138 -2.38 5.65 -2.66
N ALA A 139 -2.29 6.12 -1.41
CA ALA A 139 -1.08 6.00 -0.60
C ALA A 139 -0.70 4.53 -0.36
N ASP A 140 -1.65 3.67 0.02
CA ASP A 140 -1.39 2.23 0.19
C ASP A 140 -0.80 1.60 -1.08
N ARG A 141 -1.32 1.96 -2.26
CA ARG A 141 -0.80 1.48 -3.54
C ARG A 141 0.61 2.02 -3.83
N MET A 142 0.88 3.28 -3.50
CA MET A 142 2.19 3.90 -3.73
C MET A 142 3.26 3.38 -2.77
N ILE A 143 2.90 3.09 -1.51
CA ILE A 143 3.78 2.42 -0.54
C ILE A 143 4.12 1.02 -1.06
N PHE A 144 3.12 0.26 -1.48
CA PHE A 144 3.34 -1.07 -2.05
C PHE A 144 4.20 -1.04 -3.32
N MET A 145 3.94 -0.11 -4.24
CA MET A 145 4.74 0.07 -5.45
C MET A 145 6.18 0.48 -5.15
N GLY A 146 6.38 1.42 -4.22
CA GLY A 146 7.70 1.83 -3.76
C GLY A 146 8.48 0.66 -3.21
N SER A 147 7.85 -0.15 -2.36
CA SER A 147 8.46 -1.38 -1.84
C SER A 147 8.70 -2.44 -2.91
N ALA A 148 7.85 -2.49 -3.92
CA ALA A 148 8.09 -3.37 -5.06
C ALA A 148 9.35 -3.00 -5.84
N VAL A 149 9.58 -1.71 -6.04
CA VAL A 149 10.78 -1.17 -6.68
C VAL A 149 12.00 -1.36 -5.79
N GLY A 150 11.92 -0.98 -4.51
CA GLY A 150 12.99 -1.15 -3.50
C GLY A 150 13.56 -2.55 -3.51
N PHE A 151 12.71 -3.57 -3.38
CA PHE A 151 13.10 -4.97 -3.49
C PHE A 151 13.91 -5.34 -4.74
N VAL A 152 13.57 -4.79 -5.91
CA VAL A 152 14.27 -5.09 -7.16
C VAL A 152 15.62 -4.39 -7.24
N ILE A 153 15.71 -3.15 -6.74
CA ILE A 153 16.91 -2.32 -6.85
C ILE A 153 17.87 -2.47 -5.67
N GLU A 154 17.40 -2.97 -4.53
CA GLU A 154 18.14 -3.11 -3.27
C GLU A 154 18.31 -4.59 -2.88
N ASP A 155 17.23 -5.24 -2.44
CA ASP A 155 17.28 -6.57 -1.83
C ASP A 155 17.90 -7.61 -2.77
N VAL A 156 17.48 -7.64 -4.04
CA VAL A 156 17.99 -8.62 -5.02
C VAL A 156 19.49 -8.40 -5.31
N PRO A 157 19.96 -7.19 -5.69
CA PRO A 157 21.39 -6.94 -5.86
C PRO A 157 22.22 -7.17 -4.60
N GLN A 158 21.76 -6.73 -3.42
CA GLN A 158 22.48 -6.93 -2.16
C GLN A 158 22.59 -8.41 -1.81
N PHE A 159 21.53 -9.19 -1.97
CA PHE A 159 21.58 -10.65 -1.79
C PHE A 159 22.57 -11.31 -2.75
N ILE A 160 22.58 -10.92 -4.03
CA ILE A 160 23.56 -11.42 -5.01
C ILE A 160 24.99 -11.12 -4.56
N ILE A 161 25.25 -9.90 -4.07
CA ILE A 161 26.56 -9.50 -3.53
C ILE A 161 26.96 -10.40 -2.35
N GLN A 162 26.04 -10.65 -1.40
CA GLN A 162 26.29 -11.52 -0.25
C GLN A 162 26.62 -12.96 -0.68
N VAL A 163 25.93 -13.50 -1.69
CA VAL A 163 26.22 -14.81 -2.27
C VAL A 163 27.61 -14.83 -2.90
N ILE A 164 27.96 -13.82 -3.69
CA ILE A 164 29.29 -13.73 -4.32
C ILE A 164 30.37 -13.62 -3.24
N TYR A 165 30.17 -12.82 -2.20
CA TYR A 165 31.11 -12.69 -1.08
C TYR A 165 31.36 -14.04 -0.41
N LYS A 166 30.28 -14.80 -0.13
CA LYS A 166 30.38 -16.14 0.47
C LYS A 166 31.18 -17.11 -0.41
N LEU A 167 30.99 -17.07 -1.73
CA LEU A 167 31.68 -17.95 -2.67
C LEU A 167 33.17 -17.63 -2.83
N ASN A 168 33.57 -16.38 -2.56
CA ASN A 168 34.94 -15.89 -2.78
C ASN A 168 35.75 -15.71 -1.48
N THR A 169 35.24 -16.19 -0.34
CA THR A 169 35.89 -16.03 0.97
C THR A 169 36.17 -17.40 1.61
N ALA A 170 37.43 -17.66 1.97
CA ALA A 170 37.83 -18.94 2.59
C ALA A 170 37.43 -19.06 4.06
N SER A 171 37.38 -17.96 4.80
CA SER A 171 36.97 -17.89 6.21
C SER A 171 35.72 -17.02 6.36
N TYR A 172 34.57 -17.65 6.56
CA TYR A 172 33.29 -16.93 6.58
C TYR A 172 32.96 -16.39 7.97
N SER A 173 33.01 -15.07 8.10
CA SER A 173 32.70 -14.34 9.34
C SER A 173 31.22 -14.36 9.70
N ILE A 174 30.92 -14.14 10.98
CA ILE A 174 29.53 -14.16 11.49
C ILE A 174 28.67 -13.03 10.93
N ILE A 175 29.24 -11.87 10.63
CA ILE A 175 28.51 -10.71 10.11
C ILE A 175 27.95 -11.02 8.72
N PRO A 176 28.77 -11.37 7.70
CA PRO A 176 28.25 -11.82 6.39
C PRO A 176 27.22 -12.95 6.47
N PHE A 177 27.38 -13.87 7.42
CA PHE A 177 26.38 -14.93 7.66
C PHE A 177 25.02 -14.37 8.09
N LEU A 178 25.02 -13.47 9.08
CA LEU A 178 23.80 -12.84 9.56
C LEU A 178 23.16 -11.98 8.47
N THR A 179 23.96 -11.22 7.71
CA THR A 179 23.47 -10.42 6.58
C THR A 179 22.80 -11.31 5.53
N LEU A 180 23.45 -12.40 5.10
CA LEU A 180 22.84 -13.33 4.14
C LEU A 180 21.53 -13.95 4.68
N LEU A 181 21.48 -14.28 5.98
CA LEU A 181 20.28 -14.82 6.61
C LEU A 181 19.14 -13.79 6.63
N THR A 182 19.41 -12.53 6.99
CA THR A 182 18.38 -11.50 7.03
C THR A 182 17.90 -11.14 5.63
N SER A 183 18.78 -10.99 4.64
CA SER A 183 18.36 -10.70 3.27
C SER A 183 17.51 -11.85 2.70
N SER A 184 17.81 -13.10 3.08
CA SER A 184 16.97 -14.25 2.72
C SER A 184 15.56 -14.17 3.32
N LEU A 185 15.43 -13.71 4.57
CA LEU A 185 14.15 -13.51 5.24
C LEU A 185 13.36 -12.33 4.66
N VAL A 186 14.04 -11.23 4.31
CA VAL A 186 13.44 -10.06 3.65
C VAL A 186 12.90 -10.45 2.27
N ILE A 187 13.69 -11.16 1.47
CA ILE A 187 13.23 -11.66 0.17
C ILE A 187 12.04 -12.61 0.33
N LEU A 188 12.07 -13.50 1.33
CA LEU A 188 10.94 -14.38 1.62
C LEU A 188 9.67 -13.59 1.97
N HIS A 189 9.78 -12.59 2.84
CA HIS A 189 8.68 -11.69 3.20
C HIS A 189 8.12 -10.97 1.97
N ALA A 190 8.98 -10.39 1.14
CA ALA A 190 8.60 -9.68 -0.07
C ALA A 190 7.89 -10.60 -1.08
N ILE A 191 8.38 -11.83 -1.27
CA ILE A 191 7.75 -12.83 -2.15
C ILE A 191 6.38 -13.20 -1.62
N VAL A 192 6.24 -13.53 -0.32
CA VAL A 192 4.96 -13.91 0.28
C VAL A 192 3.93 -12.77 0.15
N GLY A 193 4.32 -11.54 0.46
CA GLY A 193 3.45 -10.36 0.36
C GLY A 193 2.98 -10.08 -1.07
N LYS A 194 3.90 -10.11 -2.05
CA LYS A 194 3.58 -9.89 -3.46
C LYS A 194 2.79 -11.04 -4.08
N LEU A 195 3.10 -12.28 -3.70
CA LEU A 195 2.38 -13.47 -4.17
C LEU A 195 0.92 -13.46 -3.67
N TYR A 196 0.70 -13.08 -2.41
CA TYR A 196 -0.65 -12.92 -1.86
C TYR A 196 -1.48 -11.92 -2.69
N LEU A 197 -0.93 -10.74 -2.97
CA LEU A 197 -1.61 -9.72 -3.78
C LEU A 197 -1.82 -10.17 -5.23
N GLY A 198 -0.83 -10.83 -5.83
CA GLY A 198 -0.96 -11.42 -7.17
C GLY A 198 -2.11 -12.42 -7.25
N ILE A 199 -2.27 -13.28 -6.24
CA ILE A 199 -3.39 -14.24 -6.16
C ILE A 199 -4.72 -13.51 -6.00
N VAL A 200 -4.82 -12.51 -5.12
CA VAL A 200 -6.05 -11.74 -4.93
C VAL A 200 -6.45 -11.02 -6.23
N HIS A 201 -5.49 -10.39 -6.91
CA HIS A 201 -5.74 -9.69 -8.17
C HIS A 201 -6.15 -10.65 -9.29
N TRP A 202 -5.47 -11.80 -9.40
CA TRP A 202 -5.80 -12.84 -10.37
C TRP A 202 -7.21 -13.41 -10.17
N ARG A 203 -7.63 -13.63 -8.91
CA ARG A 203 -9.00 -14.08 -8.61
C ARG A 203 -10.04 -13.03 -9.00
N ARG A 204 -9.79 -11.75 -8.75
CA ARG A 204 -10.70 -10.66 -9.15
C ARG A 204 -10.79 -10.51 -10.68
N ALA A 205 -9.67 -10.65 -11.39
CA ALA A 205 -9.65 -10.66 -12.86
C ALA A 205 -10.44 -11.84 -13.44
N LYS A 206 -10.30 -13.04 -12.85
CA LYS A 206 -11.04 -14.24 -13.25
C LYS A 206 -12.56 -14.10 -13.04
N HIS A 207 -13.01 -13.39 -12.00
CA HIS A 207 -14.43 -13.10 -11.79
C HIS A 207 -15.01 -12.04 -12.74
N ARG A 208 -14.18 -11.19 -13.36
CA ARG A 208 -14.63 -10.24 -14.41
C ARG A 208 -14.73 -10.86 -15.80
N TYR A 209 -14.12 -12.03 -16.03
CA TYR A 209 -14.27 -12.80 -17.25
C TYR A 209 -15.40 -13.84 -17.10
N LYS A 210 -16.64 -13.36 -16.96
CA LYS A 210 -17.79 -14.15 -17.42
C LYS A 210 -17.98 -13.79 -18.89
N PRO A 211 -17.84 -14.71 -19.85
CA PRO A 211 -18.24 -14.41 -21.22
C PRO A 211 -19.72 -14.04 -21.18
N SER A 212 -20.05 -12.85 -21.68
CA SER A 212 -21.42 -12.46 -21.99
C SER A 212 -21.92 -13.47 -23.02
N ILE A 213 -22.69 -14.45 -22.56
CA ILE A 213 -23.55 -15.21 -23.45
C ILE A 213 -24.63 -14.21 -23.86
N GLU A 214 -24.41 -13.53 -24.98
CA GLU A 214 -25.48 -12.79 -25.66
C GLU A 214 -26.63 -13.77 -25.93
N PRO A 215 -27.86 -13.49 -25.47
CA PRO A 215 -29.01 -14.23 -25.94
C PRO A 215 -29.18 -13.86 -27.42
N LYS A 216 -29.13 -14.87 -28.30
CA LYS A 216 -29.57 -14.69 -29.68
C LYS A 216 -31.03 -14.28 -29.65
N GLU A 217 -31.33 -13.05 -30.06
CA GLU A 217 -32.68 -12.63 -30.40
C GLU A 217 -33.18 -13.47 -31.57
N HIS A 218 -34.07 -14.42 -31.28
CA HIS A 218 -34.94 -14.97 -32.30
C HIS A 218 -36.21 -14.11 -32.29
N HIS A 219 -36.35 -13.28 -33.32
CA HIS A 219 -37.65 -12.80 -33.75
C HIS A 219 -38.55 -14.01 -33.97
N ASP A 220 -39.69 -14.07 -33.27
CA ASP A 220 -40.99 -14.46 -33.83
C ASP A 220 -42.12 -14.12 -32.85
N GLU A 221 -43.06 -13.33 -33.40
CA GLU A 221 -44.50 -13.18 -33.15
C GLU A 221 -45.13 -13.24 -31.75
N ILE A 222 -46.02 -12.25 -31.55
CA ILE A 222 -46.86 -11.95 -30.39
C ILE A 222 -47.94 -13.03 -30.21
N SER A 223 -48.13 -13.55 -28.98
CA SER A 223 -49.47 -13.91 -28.49
C SER A 223 -49.58 -13.89 -26.96
N HIS A 224 -50.76 -13.43 -26.53
CA HIS A 224 -51.34 -13.28 -25.20
C HIS A 224 -51.03 -14.31 -24.10
N ASP A 225 -50.94 -13.75 -22.88
CA ASP A 225 -51.41 -14.25 -21.57
C ASP A 225 -50.55 -15.26 -20.77
N ASP A 226 -50.68 -15.11 -19.45
CA ASP A 226 -50.27 -15.97 -18.34
C ASP A 226 -48.81 -15.99 -17.82
N ASN A 227 -48.60 -15.20 -16.75
CA ASN A 227 -47.98 -15.59 -15.48
C ASN A 227 -46.77 -16.57 -15.52
N PHE A 228 -45.59 -16.09 -15.90
CA PHE A 228 -44.35 -16.87 -15.76
C PHE A 228 -43.71 -16.69 -14.37
N LYS A 229 -44.01 -17.62 -13.44
CA LYS A 229 -43.31 -17.77 -12.16
C LYS A 229 -41.98 -18.49 -12.35
N VAL A 230 -40.87 -17.81 -12.09
CA VAL A 230 -39.55 -18.45 -11.97
C VAL A 230 -39.42 -19.09 -10.59
N ASN A 231 -39.49 -20.42 -10.51
CA ASN A 231 -39.21 -21.16 -9.28
C ASN A 231 -37.71 -21.39 -9.15
N VAL A 232 -37.05 -20.66 -8.25
CA VAL A 232 -35.69 -20.97 -7.82
C VAL A 232 -35.76 -21.95 -6.65
N LEU A 233 -35.39 -23.20 -6.90
CA LEU A 233 -35.29 -24.25 -5.88
C LEU A 233 -34.04 -23.99 -5.02
N LEU A 234 -34.21 -23.36 -3.86
CA LEU A 234 -33.17 -23.30 -2.84
C LEU A 234 -33.22 -24.60 -2.02
N LYS A 235 -32.17 -25.40 -2.15
CA LYS A 235 -31.93 -26.60 -1.35
C LYS A 235 -31.49 -26.17 0.05
N GLY A 236 -32.41 -26.23 1.01
CA GLY A 236 -32.16 -26.00 2.43
C GLY A 236 -33.23 -26.71 3.27
N ASP A 237 -32.76 -27.54 4.19
CA ASP A 237 -33.53 -28.46 5.02
C ASP A 237 -34.43 -27.72 6.05
N ASP A 238 -35.66 -28.21 6.16
CA ASP A 238 -36.69 -28.07 7.22
C ASP A 238 -36.68 -26.85 8.18
N LYS A 239 -37.59 -25.89 7.95
CA LYS A 239 -38.74 -25.53 8.84
C LYS A 239 -39.36 -24.18 8.47
N GLY A 240 -40.68 -24.17 8.38
CA GLY A 240 -41.46 -23.14 7.71
C GLY A 240 -41.48 -21.75 8.35
N MET A 241 -41.51 -20.74 7.48
CA MET A 241 -42.26 -19.50 7.69
C MET A 241 -42.47 -18.84 6.32
N ARG A 242 -43.73 -18.57 5.96
CA ARG A 242 -44.07 -17.78 4.77
C ARG A 242 -43.90 -16.29 5.11
N ALA A 243 -43.10 -15.57 4.35
CA ALA A 243 -43.08 -14.11 4.35
C ALA A 243 -43.36 -13.60 2.93
N GLN A 244 -44.43 -12.81 2.78
CA GLN A 244 -44.60 -11.93 1.64
C GLN A 244 -43.69 -10.72 1.87
N VAL A 245 -42.75 -10.46 0.96
CA VAL A 245 -41.97 -9.22 0.99
C VAL A 245 -42.55 -8.31 -0.08
N VAL A 246 -43.16 -7.23 0.39
CA VAL A 246 -43.59 -6.07 -0.40
C VAL A 246 -42.34 -5.32 -0.86
N GLU A 247 -42.31 -4.98 -2.14
CA GLU A 247 -41.21 -4.30 -2.80
C GLU A 247 -41.17 -2.81 -2.38
N SER A 248 -40.61 -2.52 -1.20
CA SER A 248 -40.36 -1.13 -0.78
C SER A 248 -39.12 -0.86 0.08
N ASP A 249 -38.27 -1.85 0.43
CA ASP A 249 -37.14 -1.63 1.35
C ASP A 249 -35.74 -2.00 0.82
N VAL A 250 -35.50 -1.93 -0.49
CA VAL A 250 -34.15 -2.12 -1.10
C VAL A 250 -33.52 -0.80 -1.57
N ARG A 251 -33.87 0.32 -0.92
CA ARG A 251 -33.18 1.61 -1.06
C ARG A 251 -32.68 2.11 0.30
N SER A 252 -31.66 1.45 0.84
CA SER A 252 -30.85 2.06 1.91
C SER A 252 -29.40 1.56 1.98
N ILE A 253 -28.94 0.70 1.07
CA ILE A 253 -27.53 0.24 1.07
C ILE A 253 -26.99 0.30 -0.36
N SER A 254 -26.92 1.51 -0.90
CA SER A 254 -26.10 1.87 -2.07
C SER A 254 -26.14 3.40 -2.22
N GLY A 255 -25.58 4.10 -1.24
CA GLY A 255 -25.35 5.54 -1.31
C GLY A 255 -23.85 5.81 -1.25
N GLU A 256 -23.37 6.65 -2.17
CA GLU A 256 -22.02 7.22 -2.31
C GLU A 256 -21.01 6.44 -3.16
N PHE A 257 -21.16 6.54 -4.47
CA PHE A 257 -20.07 6.86 -5.40
C PHE A 257 -20.66 7.59 -6.61
N GLY A 258 -20.74 8.92 -6.50
CA GLY A 258 -21.05 9.81 -7.62
C GLY A 258 -19.76 10.16 -8.35
N TYR A 259 -19.63 9.70 -9.59
CA TYR A 259 -18.64 10.19 -10.54
C TYR A 259 -19.02 11.63 -10.92
N ILE A 260 -18.10 12.57 -10.74
CA ILE A 260 -18.21 13.91 -11.34
C ILE A 260 -17.91 13.75 -12.83
N GLY A 261 -18.97 13.80 -13.63
CA GLY A 261 -18.89 13.96 -15.07
C GLY A 261 -18.45 15.38 -15.41
N VAL A 262 -17.46 15.48 -16.28
CA VAL A 262 -17.09 16.69 -17.01
C VAL A 262 -18.31 17.13 -17.83
N GLN A 263 -18.81 18.34 -17.58
CA GLN A 263 -19.83 18.98 -18.38
C GLN A 263 -19.18 20.12 -19.16
N GLU A 264 -18.90 19.82 -20.42
CA GLU A 264 -18.52 20.76 -21.46
C GLU A 264 -19.82 21.46 -21.91
N SER A 265 -19.89 22.78 -21.72
CA SER A 265 -20.97 23.61 -22.28
C SER A 265 -20.34 24.80 -22.98
N GLU A 266 -20.30 24.71 -24.32
CA GLU A 266 -20.17 25.84 -25.23
C GLU A 266 -21.37 26.78 -25.02
N GLU A 267 -21.11 28.07 -24.77
CA GLU A 267 -22.12 29.12 -24.85
C GLU A 267 -21.65 30.17 -25.87
N GLU A 268 -22.29 30.15 -27.04
CA GLU A 268 -22.23 31.20 -28.05
C GLU A 268 -23.07 32.41 -27.63
N VAL A 269 -22.39 33.56 -27.55
CA VAL A 269 -22.77 34.91 -28.04
C VAL A 269 -24.26 35.30 -28.03
N GLU A 270 -24.61 36.27 -27.19
CA GLU A 270 -25.71 37.22 -27.48
C GLU A 270 -25.24 38.68 -27.31
N VAL A 271 -25.15 39.36 -28.47
CA VAL A 271 -24.82 40.79 -28.60
C VAL A 271 -26.10 41.60 -28.44
N LYS A 272 -26.21 42.39 -27.36
CA LYS A 272 -27.24 43.43 -27.23
C LYS A 272 -26.69 44.79 -27.68
N LYS A 273 -27.23 45.29 -28.79
CA LYS A 273 -27.21 46.70 -29.21
C LYS A 273 -28.51 47.35 -28.77
N GLU A 274 -28.44 48.47 -28.04
CA GLU A 274 -29.44 49.53 -28.11
C GLU A 274 -28.72 50.89 -28.18
N HIS A 275 -29.00 51.64 -29.25
CA HIS A 275 -28.88 53.11 -29.36
C HIS A 275 -29.69 53.74 -28.22
N GLY A 276 -29.33 54.86 -27.59
CA GLY A 276 -28.66 56.07 -28.07
C GLY A 276 -29.52 57.26 -27.63
N GLU A 277 -28.87 58.39 -27.33
CA GLU A 277 -29.34 59.77 -27.56
C GLU A 277 -29.22 60.76 -26.36
N HIS A 278 -28.28 61.72 -26.53
CA HIS A 278 -28.18 63.13 -26.09
C HIS A 278 -28.23 63.48 -24.57
N ASP A 279 -27.46 64.44 -24.01
CA ASP A 279 -26.72 65.57 -24.55
C ASP A 279 -25.74 66.21 -23.51
N GLU A 280 -24.75 66.92 -24.06
CA GLU A 280 -24.09 68.15 -23.57
C GLU A 280 -23.26 68.29 -22.25
N CYS A 281 -22.02 68.78 -22.48
CA CYS A 281 -21.31 69.88 -21.80
C CYS A 281 -20.74 69.67 -20.37
N VAL A 282 -19.66 70.31 -19.89
CA VAL A 282 -18.44 71.01 -20.39
C VAL A 282 -17.73 71.47 -19.09
N ASP A 283 -16.40 71.40 -19.08
CA ASP A 283 -15.40 72.18 -18.32
C ASP A 283 -15.25 72.22 -16.77
N ILE A 284 -13.97 72.07 -16.38
CA ILE A 284 -13.15 72.86 -15.42
C ILE A 284 -13.62 72.93 -13.96
N THR A 285 -12.86 72.34 -13.03
CA THR A 285 -11.93 73.02 -12.10
C THR A 285 -11.07 71.99 -11.36
#